data_AF-A0A528E9U5-F1
#
_entry.id   AF-A0A528E9U5-F1
#
_cell.length_a   1.000
_cell.length_b   1.000
_cell.length_c   1.000
_cell.angle_alpha   90.00
_cell.angle_beta   90.00
_cell.angle_gamma   90.00
#
_symmetry.space_group_name_H-M   'P 1'
#
loop_
_entity.id
_entity.type
_entity.pdbx_description
1 polymer ?
#
loop_
_entity_poly.entity_id
_entity_poly.type
_entity_poly.pdbx_seq_one_letter_code
_entity_poly.pdbx_strand_id
1 'polypeptide(L)'
;MDGHTLWFPRKAAMVRLAGIDGCELAQWSFDPTAYGLRPELKPIPCGALAKAWLKRAVGRGQVICAIAPPPAGADAPTGVCNVAGQDLALYMLRSGWARLTASARRPGYLAAQARARAARYGMWATYVLDASEWRHKAVDKTLSRLPVADLNLLAERQSEISPPFDDARNFPARTDR
;
A
#
# COMPACT_ATOMS: atom_id res chain seq x y z
N MET A 1 12.76 -2.50 3.96
CA MET A 1 11.58 -3.35 3.73
C MET A 1 10.32 -2.57 4.07
N ASP A 2 9.29 -2.72 3.25
CA ASP A 2 7.96 -2.10 3.34
C ASP A 2 6.87 -3.16 3.00
N GLY A 3 5.67 -2.74 2.58
CA GLY A 3 4.56 -3.64 2.24
C GLY A 3 4.69 -4.42 0.93
N HIS A 4 5.62 -4.03 0.05
CA HIS A 4 5.81 -4.66 -1.26
C HIS A 4 7.27 -4.90 -1.62
N THR A 5 8.21 -4.61 -0.71
CA THR A 5 9.65 -4.76 -0.94
C THR A 5 10.32 -5.53 0.19
N LEU A 6 11.04 -6.58 -0.20
CA LEU A 6 11.80 -7.47 0.67
C LEU A 6 13.28 -7.10 0.68
N TRP A 7 13.92 -7.24 1.85
CA TRP A 7 15.37 -7.09 2.01
C TRP A 7 16.04 -8.45 2.14
N PHE A 8 17.04 -8.72 1.30
CA PHE A 8 17.85 -9.94 1.32
C PHE A 8 19.26 -9.62 1.85
N PRO A 9 19.51 -9.76 3.17
CA PRO A 9 20.74 -9.28 3.79
C PRO A 9 22.00 -9.98 3.24
N ARG A 10 21.94 -11.29 2.98
CA ARG A 10 23.07 -12.06 2.43
C ARG A 10 23.49 -11.62 1.03
N LYS A 11 22.59 -10.96 0.30
CA LYS A 11 22.80 -10.48 -1.08
C LYS A 11 22.94 -8.95 -1.13
N ALA A 12 22.79 -8.27 0.02
CA ALA A 12 22.66 -6.82 0.12
C ALA A 12 21.67 -6.23 -0.91
N ALA A 13 20.56 -6.92 -1.16
CA ALA A 13 19.65 -6.61 -2.27
C ALA A 13 18.21 -6.39 -1.80
N MET A 14 17.54 -5.43 -2.41
CA MET A 14 16.10 -5.21 -2.31
C MET A 14 15.39 -5.87 -3.49
N VAL A 15 14.27 -6.53 -3.23
CA VAL A 15 13.42 -7.13 -4.28
C VAL A 15 12.00 -6.66 -4.08
N ARG A 16 11.44 -6.07 -5.13
CA ARG A 16 10.04 -5.66 -5.16
C ARG A 16 9.15 -6.83 -5.58
N LEU A 17 8.04 -7.02 -4.89
CA LEU A 17 7.05 -8.05 -5.21
C LEU A 17 6.40 -7.74 -6.57
N ALA A 18 6.50 -8.69 -7.50
CA ALA A 18 6.00 -8.51 -8.86
C ALA A 18 4.48 -8.43 -8.92
N GLY A 19 3.98 -7.51 -9.76
CA GLY A 19 2.56 -7.37 -10.06
C GLY A 19 1.75 -6.59 -9.01
N ILE A 20 2.37 -6.15 -7.92
CA ILE A 20 1.68 -5.41 -6.87
C ILE A 20 2.36 -4.09 -6.51
N ASP A 21 1.57 -3.20 -5.91
CA ASP A 21 2.01 -1.96 -5.28
C ASP A 21 1.33 -1.84 -3.92
N GLY A 22 1.98 -1.20 -2.97
CA GLY A 22 1.48 -1.05 -1.61
C GLY A 22 1.85 0.31 -1.04
N CYS A 23 1.26 0.65 0.10
CA CYS A 23 1.59 1.90 0.77
C CYS A 23 3.08 1.98 1.09
N GLU A 24 3.67 3.14 0.79
CA GLU A 24 5.05 3.44 1.19
C GLU A 24 5.18 3.47 2.71
N LEU A 25 6.36 3.17 3.26
CA LEU A 25 6.51 2.96 4.71
C LEU A 25 6.06 4.16 5.56
N ALA A 26 6.25 5.38 5.04
CA ALA A 26 5.87 6.64 5.68
C ALA A 26 4.42 7.09 5.34
N GLN A 27 3.70 6.33 4.52
CA GLN A 27 2.37 6.70 4.04
C GLN A 27 1.28 6.37 5.07
N TRP A 28 0.39 7.34 5.25
CA TRP A 28 -0.81 7.27 6.08
C TRP A 28 -2.07 7.07 5.23
N SER A 29 -3.07 6.46 5.85
CA SER A 29 -4.46 6.44 5.40
C SER A 29 -5.37 6.86 6.55
N PHE A 30 -6.68 6.92 6.31
CA PHE A 30 -7.62 7.51 7.26
C PHE A 30 -8.89 6.66 7.43
N ASP A 31 -9.35 6.55 8.67
CA ASP A 31 -10.59 5.84 8.99
C ASP A 31 -11.80 6.66 8.54
N PRO A 32 -12.62 6.15 7.60
CA PRO A 32 -13.79 6.87 7.08
C PRO A 32 -14.96 6.89 8.07
N THR A 33 -14.93 6.11 9.14
CA THR A 33 -16.06 5.94 10.09
C THR A 33 -15.83 6.64 11.43
N ALA A 34 -14.58 6.99 11.74
CA ALA A 34 -14.23 7.60 13.01
C ALA A 34 -14.48 9.12 12.99
N TYR A 35 -15.76 9.50 12.95
CA TYR A 35 -16.21 10.85 13.28
C TYR A 35 -16.44 10.91 14.79
N GLY A 36 -15.43 11.39 15.52
CA GLY A 36 -15.56 11.69 16.95
C GLY A 36 -16.07 13.11 17.19
N LEU A 37 -15.92 13.61 18.43
CA LEU A 37 -16.11 15.02 18.81
C LEU A 37 -15.17 16.01 18.08
N ARG A 38 -14.29 15.51 17.21
CA ARG A 38 -13.36 16.29 16.41
C ARG A 38 -13.62 16.01 14.93
N PRO A 39 -13.60 17.04 14.07
CA PRO A 39 -13.87 16.90 12.63
C PRO A 39 -12.75 16.20 11.85
N GLU A 40 -11.63 15.85 12.49
CA GLU A 40 -10.48 15.27 11.81
C GLU A 40 -10.57 13.75 11.69
N LEU A 41 -10.38 13.23 10.47
CA LEU A 41 -10.29 11.80 10.21
C LEU A 41 -9.16 11.14 11.02
N LYS A 42 -9.44 9.99 11.62
CA LYS A 42 -8.45 9.25 12.42
C LYS A 42 -7.35 8.66 11.51
N PRO A 43 -6.06 8.96 11.77
CA PRO A 43 -4.97 8.44 10.95
C PRO A 43 -4.70 6.96 11.21
N ILE A 44 -4.35 6.25 10.14
CA ILE A 44 -3.99 4.83 10.10
C ILE A 44 -2.62 4.70 9.40
N PRO A 45 -1.62 4.05 10.01
CA PRO A 45 -0.28 3.97 9.43
C PRO A 45 -0.22 2.89 8.32
N CYS A 46 -0.73 3.22 7.13
CA CYS A 46 -0.91 2.27 6.02
C CYS A 46 0.39 1.51 5.68
N GLY A 47 1.50 2.24 5.50
CA GLY A 47 2.80 1.64 5.17
C GLY A 47 3.33 0.71 6.25
N ALA A 48 3.24 1.11 7.51
CA ALA A 48 3.70 0.32 8.65
C ALA A 48 2.87 -0.96 8.80
N LEU A 49 1.55 -0.89 8.62
CA LEU A 49 0.66 -2.05 8.65
C LEU A 49 0.95 -2.99 7.49
N ALA A 50 1.10 -2.48 6.26
CA ALA A 50 1.45 -3.30 5.11
C ALA A 50 2.79 -4.04 5.33
N LYS A 51 3.81 -3.35 5.85
CA LYS A 51 5.08 -3.98 6.26
C LYS A 51 4.87 -5.07 7.31
N ALA A 52 4.06 -4.82 8.33
CA ALA A 52 3.79 -5.80 9.39
C ALA A 52 3.13 -7.08 8.84
N TRP A 53 2.19 -6.93 7.91
CA TRP A 53 1.55 -8.06 7.24
C TRP A 53 2.53 -8.85 6.36
N LEU A 54 3.41 -8.17 5.62
CA LEU A 54 4.45 -8.86 4.85
C LEU A 54 5.42 -9.61 5.78
N LYS A 55 5.85 -8.99 6.89
CA LYS A 55 6.68 -9.66 7.91
C LYS A 55 5.99 -10.90 8.48
N ARG A 56 4.69 -10.82 8.77
CA ARG A 56 3.90 -11.95 9.26
C ARG A 56 3.85 -13.08 8.23
N ALA A 57 3.67 -12.75 6.95
CA ALA A 57 3.65 -13.72 5.85
C ALA A 57 4.99 -14.46 5.69
N VAL A 58 6.10 -13.73 5.83
CA VAL A 58 7.45 -14.30 5.78
C VAL A 58 7.73 -15.16 7.01
N GLY A 59 7.34 -14.68 8.19
CA GLY A 59 7.56 -15.38 9.46
C GLY A 59 9.04 -15.71 9.65
N ARG A 60 9.33 -16.99 9.94
CA ARG A 60 10.70 -17.54 10.01
C ARG A 60 11.12 -18.30 8.75
N GLY A 61 10.29 -18.27 7.70
CA GLY A 61 10.50 -19.03 6.49
C GLY A 61 11.58 -18.44 5.59
N GLN A 62 12.25 -19.30 4.82
CA GLN A 62 13.15 -18.85 3.77
C GLN A 62 12.33 -18.35 2.57
N VAL A 63 12.59 -17.11 2.16
CA VAL A 63 11.99 -16.54 0.95
C VAL A 63 12.81 -16.92 -0.27
N ILE A 64 12.14 -17.41 -1.31
CA ILE A 64 12.74 -17.71 -2.62
C ILE A 64 12.06 -16.82 -3.65
N CYS A 65 12.85 -16.04 -4.40
CA CYS A 65 12.35 -15.16 -5.45
C CYS A 65 12.87 -15.57 -6.82
N ALA A 66 11.96 -15.70 -7.79
CA ALA A 66 12.29 -15.69 -9.21
C ALA A 66 12.32 -14.24 -9.69
N ILE A 67 13.52 -13.73 -9.98
CA ILE A 67 13.75 -12.32 -10.33
C ILE A 67 13.55 -12.11 -11.83
N ALA A 68 12.81 -11.07 -12.19
CA ALA A 68 12.79 -10.53 -13.54
C ALA A 68 13.76 -9.33 -13.62
N PRO A 69 14.47 -9.12 -14.74
CA PRO A 69 15.30 -7.94 -14.91
C PRO A 69 14.45 -6.67 -14.71
N PRO A 70 14.95 -5.67 -13.98
CA PRO A 70 14.23 -4.41 -13.83
C PRO A 70 14.03 -3.75 -15.20
N PRO A 71 12.89 -3.11 -15.48
CA PRO A 71 12.81 -2.18 -16.60
C PRO A 71 13.85 -1.06 -16.41
N ALA A 72 14.36 -0.53 -17.52
CA ALA A 72 15.37 0.52 -17.48
C ALA A 72 14.91 1.70 -16.59
N GLY A 73 15.73 2.07 -15.60
CA GLY A 73 15.45 3.16 -14.67
C GLY A 73 14.66 2.79 -13.41
N ALA A 74 14.40 1.52 -13.12
CA ALA A 74 13.79 1.10 -11.86
C ALA A 74 14.82 0.88 -10.73
N ASP A 75 14.52 1.36 -9.52
CA ASP A 75 15.42 1.35 -8.37
C ASP A 75 15.68 -0.05 -7.78
N ALA A 76 14.78 -1.02 -8.04
CA ALA A 76 14.92 -2.38 -7.54
C ALA A 76 14.38 -3.41 -8.53
N PRO A 77 15.01 -4.60 -8.64
CA PRO A 77 14.47 -5.70 -9.42
C PRO A 77 13.12 -6.15 -8.86
N THR A 78 12.20 -6.50 -9.77
CA THR A 78 10.92 -7.12 -9.41
C THR A 78 11.02 -8.63 -9.44
N GLY A 79 10.36 -9.32 -8.51
CA GLY A 79 10.40 -10.78 -8.44
C GLY A 79 9.12 -11.41 -7.92
N VAL A 80 8.88 -12.64 -8.37
CA VAL A 80 7.87 -13.52 -7.79
C VAL A 80 8.49 -14.20 -6.58
N CYS A 81 8.05 -13.83 -5.39
CA CYS A 81 8.61 -14.32 -4.14
C CYS A 81 7.64 -15.23 -3.40
N ASN A 82 8.16 -16.37 -2.93
CA ASN A 82 7.40 -17.39 -2.22
C ASN A 82 8.06 -17.74 -0.89
N VAL A 83 7.24 -18.15 0.09
CA VAL A 83 7.67 -18.75 1.36
C VAL A 83 6.90 -20.05 1.55
N ALA A 84 7.60 -21.17 1.70
CA ALA A 84 6.98 -22.50 1.85
C ALA A 84 5.90 -22.79 0.78
N GLY A 85 6.15 -22.38 -0.48
CA GLY A 85 5.21 -22.54 -1.59
C GLY A 85 4.09 -21.49 -1.67
N GLN A 86 3.98 -20.57 -0.70
CA GLN A 86 2.98 -19.51 -0.72
C GLN A 86 3.50 -18.25 -1.41
N ASP A 87 2.78 -17.78 -2.43
CA ASP A 87 3.04 -16.50 -3.11
C ASP A 87 2.76 -15.31 -2.18
N LEU A 88 3.81 -14.54 -1.89
CA LEU A 88 3.73 -13.40 -0.97
C LEU A 88 2.93 -12.23 -1.54
N ALA A 89 3.00 -11.97 -2.85
CA ALA A 89 2.21 -10.91 -3.47
C ALA A 89 0.73 -11.26 -3.46
N LEU A 90 0.37 -12.52 -3.71
CA LEU A 90 -1.00 -13.01 -3.57
C LEU A 90 -1.51 -12.88 -2.13
N TYR A 91 -0.66 -13.15 -1.14
CA TYR A 91 -0.99 -12.94 0.27
C TYR A 91 -1.29 -11.48 0.59
N MET A 92 -0.48 -10.55 0.08
CA MET A 92 -0.69 -9.11 0.28
C MET A 92 -1.97 -8.61 -0.37
N LEU A 93 -2.33 -9.12 -1.55
CA LEU A 93 -3.60 -8.81 -2.21
C LEU A 93 -4.81 -9.33 -1.42
N ARG A 94 -4.73 -10.57 -0.92
CA ARG A 94 -5.81 -11.18 -0.13
C ARG A 94 -6.05 -10.47 1.19
N SER A 95 -4.99 -10.00 1.84
CA SER A 95 -5.08 -9.25 3.10
C SER A 95 -5.46 -7.78 2.91
N GLY A 96 -5.51 -7.29 1.67
CA GLY A 96 -5.89 -5.92 1.35
C GLY A 96 -4.81 -4.87 1.66
N TRP A 97 -3.54 -5.28 1.78
CA TRP A 97 -2.41 -4.38 2.03
C TRP A 97 -1.56 -4.09 0.78
N ALA A 98 -2.05 -4.53 -0.37
CA ALA A 98 -1.50 -4.20 -1.67
C ALA A 98 -2.62 -4.15 -2.72
N ARG A 99 -2.35 -3.46 -3.81
CA ARG A 99 -3.15 -3.46 -5.02
C ARG A 99 -2.38 -4.02 -6.21
N LEU A 100 -3.11 -4.34 -7.25
CA LEU A 100 -2.56 -4.73 -8.54
C LEU A 100 -1.99 -3.53 -9.27
N THR A 101 -0.84 -3.77 -9.89
CA THR A 101 -0.28 -2.90 -10.92
C THR A 101 -0.89 -3.25 -12.28
N ALA A 102 -0.96 -2.27 -13.20
CA ALA A 102 -1.60 -2.44 -14.51
C ALA A 102 -0.97 -3.56 -15.36
N SER A 103 0.32 -3.87 -15.13
CA SER A 103 1.06 -4.91 -15.84
C SER A 103 0.83 -6.33 -15.29
N ALA A 104 0.06 -6.49 -14.20
CA ALA A 104 -0.08 -7.77 -13.52
C ALA A 104 -1.16 -8.67 -14.17
N ARG A 105 -0.72 -9.71 -14.89
CA ARG A 105 -1.60 -10.75 -15.48
C ARG A 105 -1.47 -12.13 -14.82
N ARG A 106 -1.20 -12.17 -13.51
CA ARG A 106 -0.98 -13.45 -12.80
C ARG A 106 -2.32 -14.10 -12.40
N PRO A 107 -2.46 -15.44 -12.49
CA PRO A 107 -3.69 -16.12 -12.08
C PRO A 107 -4.07 -15.83 -10.63
N GLY A 108 -5.36 -15.63 -10.39
CA GLY A 108 -5.93 -15.44 -9.04
C GLY A 108 -5.73 -14.05 -8.43
N TYR A 109 -4.85 -13.21 -8.97
CA TYR A 109 -4.53 -11.88 -8.44
C TYR A 109 -5.73 -10.93 -8.50
N LEU A 110 -6.37 -10.83 -9.67
CA LEU A 110 -7.58 -10.02 -9.87
C LEU A 110 -8.70 -10.42 -8.90
N ALA A 111 -8.93 -11.72 -8.78
CA ALA A 111 -9.97 -12.25 -7.91
C ALA A 111 -9.64 -12.09 -6.41
N ALA A 112 -8.36 -12.09 -6.03
CA ALA A 112 -7.93 -11.80 -4.67
C ALA A 112 -8.18 -10.33 -4.30
N GLN A 113 -7.76 -9.40 -5.15
CA GLN A 113 -8.03 -7.97 -4.95
C GLN A 113 -9.53 -7.67 -4.90
N ALA A 114 -10.30 -8.20 -5.84
CA ALA A 114 -11.75 -7.96 -5.89
C ALA A 114 -12.43 -8.39 -4.58
N ARG A 115 -12.05 -9.55 -4.02
CA ARG A 115 -12.56 -10.01 -2.72
C ARG A 115 -12.11 -9.11 -1.57
N ALA A 116 -10.84 -8.73 -1.51
CA ALA A 116 -10.34 -7.83 -0.46
C ALA A 116 -11.00 -6.45 -0.50
N ARG A 117 -11.28 -5.93 -1.71
CA ARG A 117 -12.04 -4.68 -1.91
C ARG A 117 -13.48 -4.82 -1.43
N ALA A 118 -14.18 -5.86 -1.87
CA ALA A 118 -15.57 -6.10 -1.48
C ALA A 118 -15.73 -6.30 0.04
N ALA A 119 -14.77 -6.99 0.67
CA ALA A 119 -14.75 -7.22 2.12
C ALA A 119 -14.16 -6.07 2.93
N ARG A 120 -13.74 -4.97 2.29
CA ARG A 120 -13.07 -3.81 2.92
C ARG A 120 -11.88 -4.22 3.81
N TYR A 121 -11.04 -5.13 3.34
CA TYR A 121 -9.84 -5.55 4.07
C TYR A 121 -8.69 -4.55 3.94
N GLY A 122 -7.92 -4.39 5.01
CA GLY A 122 -6.69 -3.60 5.01
C GLY A 122 -6.93 -2.16 4.57
N MET A 123 -6.14 -1.70 3.60
CA MET A 123 -6.25 -0.33 3.08
C MET A 123 -7.59 -0.05 2.40
N TRP A 124 -8.31 -1.08 1.93
CA TRP A 124 -9.62 -0.93 1.28
C TRP A 124 -10.74 -0.51 2.25
N ALA A 125 -10.52 -0.62 3.57
CA ALA A 125 -11.42 -0.07 4.59
C ALA A 125 -11.16 1.43 4.88
N THR A 126 -10.14 2.02 4.30
CA THR A 126 -9.64 3.36 4.65
C THR A 126 -9.71 4.31 3.46
N TYR A 127 -9.71 5.62 3.71
CA TYR A 127 -9.34 6.58 2.68
C TYR A 127 -7.83 6.59 2.53
N VAL A 128 -7.35 6.14 1.37
CA VAL A 128 -5.93 5.99 1.08
C VAL A 128 -5.60 6.61 -0.27
N LEU A 129 -4.52 7.37 -0.32
CA LEU A 129 -3.96 7.88 -1.56
C LEU A 129 -3.30 6.73 -2.33
N ASP A 130 -3.43 6.72 -3.65
CA ASP A 130 -2.70 5.73 -4.45
C ASP A 130 -1.19 5.82 -4.19
N ALA A 131 -0.51 4.69 -3.94
CA ALA A 131 0.91 4.69 -3.61
C ALA A 131 1.78 5.28 -4.72
N SER A 132 1.38 5.12 -5.99
CA SER A 132 2.08 5.77 -7.08
C SER A 132 1.86 7.28 -7.05
N GLU A 133 0.63 7.75 -6.84
CA GLU A 133 0.33 9.17 -6.67
C GLU A 133 1.07 9.78 -5.47
N TRP A 134 1.08 9.07 -4.34
CA TRP A 134 1.84 9.47 -3.14
C TRP A 134 3.32 9.64 -3.46
N ARG A 135 3.95 8.69 -4.17
CA ARG A 135 5.36 8.81 -4.56
C ARG A 135 5.64 10.03 -5.45
N HIS A 136 4.68 10.46 -6.27
CA HIS A 136 4.82 11.65 -7.11
C HIS A 136 4.60 12.95 -6.33
N LYS A 137 3.65 12.98 -5.40
CA LYS A 137 3.24 14.22 -4.69
C LYS A 137 3.95 14.45 -3.35
N ALA A 138 4.35 13.40 -2.64
CA ALA A 138 4.94 13.54 -1.32
C ALA A 138 6.35 14.15 -1.40
N VAL A 139 6.52 15.34 -0.82
CA VAL A 139 7.81 16.01 -0.70
C VAL A 139 8.67 15.33 0.38
N ASP A 140 8.13 15.20 1.61
CA ASP A 140 8.77 14.44 2.68
C ASP A 140 8.35 12.96 2.62
N LYS A 141 9.32 12.07 2.41
CA LYS A 141 9.12 10.60 2.36
C LYS A 141 9.78 9.88 3.55
N THR A 142 10.21 10.63 4.56
CA THR A 142 10.87 10.10 5.75
C THR A 142 9.88 9.53 6.75
N LEU A 143 10.37 8.75 7.72
CA LEU A 143 9.54 8.18 8.78
C LEU A 143 9.00 9.22 9.77
N SER A 144 9.49 10.46 9.73
CA SER A 144 8.98 11.59 10.52
C SER A 144 7.75 12.26 9.90
N ARG A 145 7.30 11.82 8.72
CA ARG A 145 6.14 12.38 8.04
C ARG A 145 4.89 12.32 8.92
N LEU A 146 4.27 13.47 9.12
CA LEU A 146 3.05 13.60 9.91
C LEU A 146 1.80 13.22 9.09
N PRO A 147 0.76 12.64 9.72
CA PRO A 147 -0.47 12.27 9.02
C PRO A 147 -1.13 13.44 8.28
N VAL A 148 -1.10 14.65 8.84
CA VAL A 148 -1.70 15.85 8.21
C VAL A 148 -1.18 16.10 6.79
N ALA A 149 0.07 15.73 6.49
CA ALA A 149 0.62 15.89 5.16
C ALA A 149 -0.07 14.96 4.13
N ASP A 150 -0.47 13.76 4.53
CA ASP A 150 -1.19 12.82 3.66
C ASP A 150 -2.69 13.12 3.60
N LEU A 151 -3.24 13.72 4.65
CA LEU A 151 -4.63 14.23 4.62
C LEU A 151 -4.77 15.29 3.53
N ASN A 152 -3.81 16.22 3.43
CA ASN A 152 -3.80 17.26 2.39
C ASN A 152 -3.70 16.66 0.99
N LEU A 153 -2.80 15.67 0.79
CA LEU A 153 -2.68 15.01 -0.51
C LEU A 153 -3.95 14.23 -0.89
N LEU A 154 -4.63 13.64 0.09
CA LEU A 154 -5.87 12.91 -0.12
C LEU A 154 -7.02 13.83 -0.55
N ALA A 155 -7.06 15.07 -0.07
CA ALA A 155 -8.04 16.08 -0.47
C ALA A 155 -7.90 16.48 -1.95
N GLU A 156 -6.69 16.39 -2.50
CA GLU A 156 -6.36 16.73 -3.89
C GLU A 156 -6.14 15.49 -4.78
N ARG A 157 -6.61 14.31 -4.35
CA ARG A 157 -6.28 13.06 -5.05
C ARG A 157 -6.81 13.03 -6.48
N GLN A 158 -6.04 12.41 -7.37
CA GLN A 158 -6.39 12.22 -8.77
C GLN A 158 -6.96 10.83 -9.04
N SER A 159 -6.57 9.83 -8.23
CA SER A 159 -7.03 8.45 -8.39
C SER A 159 -7.91 7.99 -7.23
N GLU A 160 -9.12 7.55 -7.52
CA GLU A 160 -10.03 6.94 -6.53
C GLU A 160 -9.85 5.42 -6.49
N ILE A 161 -8.91 4.95 -5.67
CA ILE A 161 -8.60 3.51 -5.55
C ILE A 161 -9.41 2.81 -4.44
N SER A 162 -9.68 3.48 -3.32
CA SER A 162 -10.54 3.00 -2.23
C SER A 162 -12.02 3.27 -2.54
N PRO A 163 -13.00 2.68 -1.81
CA PRO A 163 -14.43 2.85 -2.10
C PRO A 163 -14.86 4.31 -2.31
N PRO A 164 -15.92 4.56 -3.11
CA PRO A 164 -16.31 5.90 -3.52
C PRO A 164 -16.51 6.84 -2.33
N PHE A 165 -16.12 8.09 -2.57
CA PHE A 165 -15.99 9.17 -1.61
C PHE A 165 -17.30 9.90 -1.32
N ASP A 166 -18.46 9.24 -1.42
CA ASP A 166 -19.75 9.90 -1.21
C ASP A 166 -19.86 10.48 0.22
N ASP A 167 -19.20 9.85 1.20
CA ASP A 167 -19.14 10.32 2.58
C ASP A 167 -18.24 11.55 2.80
N ALA A 168 -17.25 11.78 1.93
CA ALA A 168 -16.18 12.75 2.17
C ALA A 168 -16.21 13.97 1.23
N ARG A 169 -17.09 13.98 0.21
CA ARG A 169 -17.49 15.25 -0.45
C ARG A 169 -18.27 16.18 0.49
N ASN A 170 -18.74 15.67 1.62
CA ASN A 170 -19.41 16.43 2.66
C ASN A 170 -18.44 17.13 3.63
N PHE A 171 -17.11 16.98 3.45
CA PHE A 171 -16.16 17.73 4.25
C PHE A 171 -16.22 19.22 3.88
N PRO A 172 -16.49 20.12 4.83
CA PRO A 172 -16.35 21.55 4.57
C PRO A 172 -14.90 21.83 4.20
N ALA A 173 -14.68 22.40 3.02
CA ALA A 173 -13.37 22.84 2.58
C ALA A 173 -12.83 23.84 3.62
N ARG A 174 -11.75 23.48 4.32
CA ARG A 174 -11.09 24.41 5.22
C ARG A 174 -10.41 25.47 4.37
N THR A 175 -10.94 26.68 4.42
CA THR A 175 -10.22 27.88 3.99
C THR A 175 -9.36 28.28 5.18
N ASP A 176 -8.05 28.06 5.08
CA ASP A 176 -7.11 28.65 6.02
C ASP A 176 -7.23 30.17 5.92
N ARG A 177 -7.48 30.84 7.05
CA ARG A 177 -7.49 32.29 7.20
C ARG A 177 -6.72 32.66 8.46
#